data_AF-A0A923EKF9-F1
#
_entry.id   AF-A0A923EKF9-F1
#
_cell.length_a   1.000
_cell.length_b   1.000
_cell.length_c   1.000
_cell.angle_alpha   90.00
_cell.angle_beta   90.00
_cell.angle_gamma   90.00
#
_symmetry.space_group_name_H-M   'P 1'
#
loop_
_entity.id
_entity.type
_entity.pdbx_description
1 polymer ?
#
loop_
_entity_poly.entity_id
_entity_poly.type
_entity_poly.pdbx_seq_one_letter_code
_entity_poly.pdbx_strand_id
1 'polypeptide(L)'
;MKLTEKVSDYMQFRQSVDGFLNRHFNDVCTLTCYRSRTSACCSKDGIITFFADTVVNALHATPAQLDHLETVLGRVNGGNRCVYLGSDGCIWTVRPVVCAMFLCDRAMNAVFSDEPGVNLGYRSTLMHLNLSPGLLRVKKLAGLK
;
A
#
# COMPACT_ATOMS: atom_id res chain seq x y z
N MET A 1 6.74 24.27 15.35
CA MET A 1 6.61 22.82 15.09
C MET A 1 5.82 22.63 13.80
N LYS A 2 6.45 22.02 12.80
CA LYS A 2 5.83 21.78 11.48
C LYS A 2 5.03 20.47 11.50
N LEU A 3 4.01 20.34 10.65
CA LEU A 3 3.22 19.12 10.57
C LEU A 3 4.06 17.91 10.13
N THR A 4 5.11 18.15 9.32
CA THR A 4 6.12 17.14 8.94
C THR A 4 6.86 16.53 10.14
N GLU A 5 7.13 17.32 11.18
CA GLU A 5 7.79 16.83 12.41
C GLU A 5 6.83 15.94 13.22
N LYS A 6 5.55 16.31 13.28
CA LYS A 6 4.50 15.56 13.99
C LYS A 6 4.22 14.18 13.40
N VAL A 7 4.54 13.96 12.12
CA VAL A 7 4.32 12.67 11.43
C VAL A 7 5.59 11.82 11.31
N SER A 8 6.71 12.25 11.91
CA SER A 8 8.02 11.59 11.77
C SER A 8 8.02 10.12 12.22
N ASP A 9 7.43 9.81 13.39
CA ASP A 9 7.31 8.42 13.88
C ASP A 9 6.50 7.54 12.92
N TYR A 10 5.41 8.09 12.38
CA TYR A 10 4.63 7.41 11.35
C TYR A 10 5.48 7.14 10.11
N MET A 11 6.26 8.13 9.66
CA MET A 11 7.13 7.97 8.49
C MET A 11 8.26 6.97 8.72
N GLN A 12 8.84 6.89 9.92
CA GLN A 12 9.82 5.87 10.27
C GLN A 12 9.21 4.46 10.20
N PHE A 13 7.98 4.31 10.70
CA PHE A 13 7.21 3.08 10.52
C PHE A 13 6.98 2.76 9.04
N ARG A 14 6.53 3.75 8.23
CA ARG A 14 6.30 3.56 6.80
C ARG A 14 7.56 3.15 6.04
N GLN A 15 8.72 3.73 6.37
CA GLN A 15 10.01 3.34 5.79
C GLN A 15 10.40 1.90 6.17
N SER A 16 10.10 1.47 7.39
CA SER A 16 10.35 0.09 7.83
C SER A 16 9.47 -0.91 7.07
N VAL A 17 8.19 -0.56 6.85
CA VAL A 17 7.28 -1.34 6.00
C VAL A 17 7.78 -1.39 4.56
N ASP A 18 8.12 -0.25 3.98
CA ASP A 18 8.63 -0.17 2.60
C ASP A 18 9.93 -0.97 2.44
N GLY A 19 10.84 -0.92 3.42
CA GLY A 19 12.07 -1.72 3.43
C GLY A 19 11.80 -3.23 3.45
N PHE A 20 10.85 -3.69 4.27
CA PHE A 20 10.42 -5.08 4.30
C PHE A 20 9.79 -5.52 2.97
N LEU A 21 8.88 -4.71 2.42
CA LEU A 21 8.22 -5.02 1.16
C LEU A 21 9.19 -5.01 -0.02
N ASN A 22 10.11 -4.04 -0.07
CA ASN A 22 11.11 -3.96 -1.14
C ASN A 22 12.05 -5.16 -1.12
N ARG A 23 12.37 -5.67 0.07
CA ARG A 23 13.26 -6.82 0.22
C ARG A 23 12.62 -8.14 -0.23
N HIS A 24 11.36 -8.38 0.14
CA HIS A 24 10.75 -9.72 -0.02
C HIS A 24 9.66 -9.78 -1.09
N PHE A 25 9.03 -8.66 -1.44
CA PHE A 25 7.84 -8.64 -2.31
C PHE A 25 8.04 -7.87 -3.61
N ASN A 26 9.14 -7.13 -3.78
CA ASN A 26 9.32 -6.23 -4.91
C ASN A 26 9.22 -6.93 -6.26
N ASP A 27 9.87 -8.08 -6.42
CA ASP A 27 9.91 -8.78 -7.71
C ASP A 27 8.53 -9.31 -8.10
N VAL A 28 7.83 -9.93 -7.14
CA VAL A 28 6.49 -10.46 -7.34
C VAL A 28 5.49 -9.34 -7.61
N CYS A 29 5.51 -8.27 -6.81
CA CYS A 29 4.59 -7.15 -6.94
C CYS A 29 4.88 -6.30 -8.20
N THR A 30 6.14 -6.09 -8.56
CA THR A 30 6.50 -5.34 -9.78
C THR A 30 6.06 -6.08 -11.03
N LEU A 31 6.32 -7.40 -11.10
CA LEU A 31 5.89 -8.20 -12.24
C LEU A 31 4.36 -8.33 -12.31
N THR A 32 3.73 -8.58 -11.16
CA THR A 32 2.31 -8.97 -11.09
C THR A 32 1.36 -7.78 -10.97
N CYS A 33 1.81 -6.60 -10.57
CA CYS A 33 0.95 -5.43 -10.38
C CYS A 33 1.38 -4.25 -11.23
N TYR A 34 2.69 -3.94 -11.29
CA TYR A 34 3.18 -2.77 -12.02
C TYR A 34 3.25 -3.00 -13.52
N ARG A 35 3.82 -4.12 -13.98
CA ARG A 35 3.88 -4.44 -15.42
C ARG A 35 2.53 -4.78 -16.03
N SER A 36 1.70 -5.55 -15.32
CA SER A 36 0.39 -6.00 -15.82
C SER A 36 -0.75 -5.02 -15.52
N ARG A 37 -0.49 -3.91 -14.82
CA ARG A 37 -1.48 -2.88 -14.42
C ARG A 37 -2.74 -3.42 -13.70
N THR A 38 -2.59 -4.57 -13.06
CA THR A 38 -3.68 -5.29 -12.40
C THR A 38 -3.89 -4.82 -10.97
N SER A 39 -2.85 -4.28 -10.30
CA SER A 39 -2.87 -3.87 -8.90
C SER A 39 -3.69 -4.83 -8.02
N ALA A 40 -3.31 -6.11 -8.02
CA ALA A 40 -4.13 -7.20 -7.49
C ALA A 40 -4.47 -7.09 -5.99
N CYS A 41 -3.77 -6.24 -5.24
CA CYS A 41 -4.07 -5.93 -3.84
C CYS A 41 -5.22 -4.91 -3.66
N CYS A 42 -5.55 -4.15 -4.71
CA CYS A 42 -6.71 -3.25 -4.74
C CYS A 42 -7.90 -4.03 -5.31
N SER A 43 -9.02 -4.07 -4.58
CA SER A 43 -10.22 -4.73 -5.06
C SER A 43 -10.73 -4.09 -6.36
N LYS A 44 -11.46 -4.89 -7.14
CA LYS A 44 -11.97 -4.54 -8.47
C LYS A 44 -12.84 -3.26 -8.49
N ASP A 45 -13.40 -2.87 -7.34
CA ASP A 45 -14.35 -1.75 -7.23
C ASP A 45 -13.70 -0.41 -6.84
N GLY A 46 -12.38 -0.34 -6.70
CA GLY A 46 -11.64 0.91 -6.57
C GLY A 46 -10.46 0.83 -5.60
N ILE A 47 -9.51 1.76 -5.79
CA ILE A 47 -8.50 2.03 -4.77
C ILE A 47 -9.19 2.85 -3.67
N ILE A 48 -9.11 2.39 -2.43
CA ILE A 48 -9.47 3.20 -1.27
C ILE A 48 -8.23 3.99 -0.86
N THR A 49 -8.30 5.31 -0.98
CA THR A 49 -7.34 6.24 -0.35
C THR A 49 -8.04 7.00 0.75
N PHE A 50 -7.47 6.97 1.95
CA PHE A 50 -8.02 7.72 3.08
C PHE A 50 -7.55 9.17 3.00
N PHE A 51 -8.33 10.09 3.59
CA PHE A 51 -7.93 11.49 3.72
C PHE A 51 -6.53 11.64 4.35
N ALA A 52 -6.23 10.80 5.36
CA ALA A 52 -4.92 10.78 6.00
C ALA A 52 -3.79 10.40 5.03
N ASP A 53 -4.02 9.52 4.06
CA ASP A 53 -3.03 9.19 3.03
C ASP A 53 -2.68 10.45 2.22
N THR A 54 -3.70 11.19 1.77
CA THR A 54 -3.51 12.43 0.99
C THR A 54 -2.74 13.48 1.79
N VAL A 55 -3.09 13.69 3.06
CA VAL A 55 -2.39 14.65 3.93
C VAL A 55 -0.93 14.26 4.10
N VAL A 56 -0.64 13.01 4.46
CA VAL A 56 0.75 12.56 4.63
C VAL A 56 1.53 12.67 3.32
N ASN A 57 0.95 12.26 2.20
CA ASN A 57 1.61 12.38 0.90
C ASN A 57 1.92 13.85 0.56
N ALA A 58 0.98 14.78 0.78
CA ALA A 58 1.19 16.20 0.52
C ALA A 58 2.30 16.83 1.38
N LEU A 59 2.56 16.28 2.57
CA LEU A 59 3.67 16.74 3.43
C LEU A 59 5.06 16.35 2.89
N HIS A 60 5.13 15.34 2.01
CA HIS A 60 6.39 14.78 1.50
C HIS A 60 6.56 14.91 -0.02
N ALA A 61 5.48 15.20 -0.75
CA ALA A 61 5.49 15.42 -2.18
C ALA A 61 5.92 16.85 -2.55
N THR A 62 6.56 16.99 -3.70
CA THR A 62 6.77 18.28 -4.36
C THR A 62 5.47 18.79 -5.01
N PRO A 63 5.34 20.10 -5.27
CA PRO A 63 4.19 20.64 -5.99
C PRO A 63 3.91 19.92 -7.31
N ALA A 64 4.96 19.67 -8.12
CA ALA A 64 4.81 18.97 -9.40
C ALA A 64 4.29 17.53 -9.25
N GLN A 65 4.64 16.83 -8.17
CA GLN A 65 4.10 15.50 -7.87
C GLN A 65 2.62 15.55 -7.48
N LEU A 66 2.20 16.61 -6.78
CA LEU A 66 0.78 16.83 -6.45
C LEU A 66 -0.04 17.21 -7.67
N ASP A 67 0.48 18.11 -8.52
CA ASP A 67 -0.15 18.49 -9.79
C ASP A 67 -0.34 17.27 -10.71
N HIS A 68 0.66 16.38 -10.74
CA HIS A 68 0.57 15.13 -11.49
C HIS A 68 -0.54 14.21 -10.96
N LEU A 69 -0.65 14.08 -9.64
CA LEU A 69 -1.69 13.27 -9.00
C LEU A 69 -3.09 13.84 -9.26
N GLU A 70 -3.26 15.16 -9.18
CA GLU A 70 -4.52 15.86 -9.54
C GLU A 70 -4.87 15.64 -11.01
N THR A 71 -3.90 15.81 -11.90
CA THR A 71 -4.07 15.60 -13.35
C THR A 71 -4.58 14.18 -13.67
N VAL A 72 -4.08 13.17 -12.96
CA VAL A 72 -4.50 11.78 -13.13
C VAL A 72 -5.92 11.56 -12.60
N LEU A 73 -6.26 12.17 -11.47
CA LEU A 73 -7.61 12.10 -10.88
C LEU A 73 -8.68 12.83 -11.70
N GLY A 74 -8.31 13.86 -12.45
CA GLY A 74 -9.22 14.59 -13.35
C GLY A 74 -9.58 13.85 -14.65
N ARG A 75 -8.99 12.68 -14.91
CA ARG A 75 -9.21 11.90 -16.14
C ARG A 75 -10.21 10.77 -15.89
N VAL A 76 -11.00 10.45 -16.91
CA VAL A 76 -11.82 9.22 -16.91
C VAL A 76 -10.89 8.02 -16.85
N ASN A 77 -11.07 7.15 -15.86
CA ASN A 77 -10.28 5.94 -15.72
C ASN A 77 -10.57 4.99 -16.89
N GLY A 78 -9.60 4.80 -17.78
CA GLY A 78 -9.70 3.97 -18.99
C GLY A 78 -9.69 2.46 -18.75
N GLY A 79 -10.24 1.98 -17.63
CA GLY A 79 -10.33 0.56 -17.29
C GLY A 79 -9.15 -0.01 -16.49
N ASN A 80 -8.24 0.84 -15.99
CA ASN A 80 -7.20 0.38 -15.07
C ASN A 80 -7.81 0.09 -13.70
N ARG A 81 -7.36 -0.97 -13.02
CA ARG A 81 -7.80 -1.21 -11.62
C ARG A 81 -7.24 -0.17 -10.65
N CYS A 82 -6.09 0.41 -10.98
CA CYS A 82 -5.45 1.46 -10.19
C CYS A 82 -5.23 2.70 -11.04
N VAL A 83 -5.93 3.80 -10.70
CA VAL A 83 -5.76 5.10 -11.38
C VAL A 83 -4.38 5.72 -11.08
N TYR A 84 -3.77 5.41 -9.94
CA TYR A 84 -2.47 5.96 -9.52
C TYR A 84 -1.25 5.18 -10.06
N LEU A 85 -1.45 4.23 -10.96
CA LEU A 85 -0.36 3.42 -11.49
C LEU A 85 0.14 4.00 -12.82
N GLY A 86 1.33 4.58 -12.79
CA GLY A 86 2.04 5.10 -13.96
C GLY A 86 2.94 4.05 -14.64
N SER A 87 3.76 4.51 -15.58
CA SER A 87 4.78 3.68 -16.25
C SER A 87 5.81 3.10 -15.29
N ASP A 88 6.19 3.89 -14.28
CA ASP A 88 7.30 3.59 -13.37
C ASP A 88 6.82 3.08 -12.00
N GLY A 89 5.53 2.74 -11.89
CA GLY A 89 4.91 2.30 -10.64
C GLY A 89 3.94 3.32 -10.07
N CYS A 90 3.74 3.27 -8.75
CA CYS A 90 2.78 4.14 -8.07
C CYS A 90 3.24 5.60 -8.12
N ILE A 91 2.35 6.52 -8.52
CA ILE A 91 2.68 7.96 -8.61
C ILE A 91 2.65 8.68 -7.25
N TRP A 92 2.24 7.99 -6.18
CA TRP A 92 2.28 8.54 -4.83
C TRP A 92 3.72 8.61 -4.32
N THR A 93 4.08 9.73 -3.68
CA THR A 93 5.38 9.85 -2.98
C THR A 93 5.40 8.98 -1.73
N VAL A 94 4.31 8.98 -0.97
CA VAL A 94 4.08 8.04 0.13
C VAL A 94 2.90 7.17 -0.27
N ARG A 95 3.14 5.87 -0.51
CA ARG A 95 2.09 4.94 -0.94
C ARG A 95 0.90 4.98 0.05
N PRO A 96 -0.36 4.87 -0.42
CA PRO A 96 -1.50 4.75 0.49
C PRO A 96 -1.31 3.57 1.46
N VAL A 97 -1.75 3.72 2.70
CA VAL A 97 -1.54 2.70 3.74
C VAL A 97 -2.12 1.34 3.33
N VAL A 98 -3.26 1.31 2.64
CA VAL A 98 -3.85 0.07 2.14
C VAL A 98 -2.91 -0.63 1.14
N CYS A 99 -2.30 0.12 0.24
CA CYS A 99 -1.35 -0.44 -0.73
C CYS A 99 -0.06 -0.94 -0.07
N ALA A 100 0.37 -0.29 1.01
CA ALA A 100 1.57 -0.69 1.76
C ALA A 100 1.32 -1.81 2.78
N MET A 101 0.07 -2.06 3.18
CA MET A 101 -0.22 -3.01 4.26
C MET A 101 -1.00 -4.24 3.82
N PHE A 102 -1.59 -4.23 2.63
CA PHE A 102 -2.37 -5.36 2.11
C PHE A 102 -1.67 -6.01 0.93
N LEU A 103 -1.36 -7.29 1.08
CA LEU A 103 -0.75 -8.13 0.06
C LEU A 103 -1.81 -9.10 -0.47
N CYS A 104 -1.80 -9.34 -1.78
CA CYS A 104 -2.72 -10.29 -2.39
C CYS A 104 -2.28 -11.74 -2.12
N ASP A 105 -3.23 -12.68 -2.13
CA ASP A 105 -2.95 -14.10 -1.87
C ASP A 105 -1.87 -14.66 -2.79
N ARG A 106 -1.83 -14.23 -4.06
CA ARG A 106 -0.80 -14.64 -5.00
C ARG A 106 0.60 -14.24 -4.53
N ALA A 107 0.78 -13.00 -4.06
CA ALA A 107 2.07 -12.51 -3.59
C ALA A 107 2.47 -13.20 -2.28
N MET A 108 1.53 -13.34 -1.35
CA MET A 108 1.73 -14.05 -0.09
C MET A 108 2.13 -15.51 -0.33
N ASN A 109 1.39 -16.24 -1.16
CA ASN A 109 1.69 -17.64 -1.46
C ASN A 109 3.05 -17.80 -2.14
N ALA A 110 3.35 -16.97 -3.15
CA ALA A 110 4.63 -17.04 -3.85
C ALA A 110 5.82 -16.82 -2.89
N VAL A 111 5.77 -15.76 -2.09
CA VAL A 111 6.90 -15.39 -1.20
C VAL A 111 6.98 -16.31 0.02
N PHE A 112 5.87 -16.68 0.64
CA PHE A 112 5.90 -17.54 1.84
C PHE A 112 6.25 -18.99 1.53
N SER A 113 5.97 -19.47 0.31
CA SER A 113 6.42 -20.79 -0.12
C SER A 113 7.93 -20.84 -0.33
N ASP A 114 8.54 -19.76 -0.84
CA ASP A 114 9.98 -19.67 -1.08
C ASP A 114 10.76 -19.32 0.19
N GLU A 115 10.24 -18.38 1.00
CA GLU A 115 10.85 -17.90 2.24
C GLU A 115 9.85 -17.98 3.43
N PRO A 116 9.65 -19.15 4.07
CA PRO A 116 8.67 -19.32 5.14
C PRO A 116 8.87 -18.36 6.34
N GLY A 117 10.10 -17.93 6.60
CA GLY A 117 10.43 -16.97 7.66
C GLY A 117 9.81 -15.58 7.45
N VAL A 118 9.52 -15.18 6.21
CA VAL A 118 8.90 -13.88 5.89
C VAL A 118 7.48 -13.80 6.43
N ASN A 119 6.77 -14.93 6.56
CA ASN A 119 5.44 -14.98 7.16
C ASN A 119 5.46 -14.50 8.63
N LEU A 120 6.54 -14.75 9.38
CA LEU A 120 6.67 -14.24 10.74
C LEU A 120 6.82 -12.70 10.75
N GLY A 121 7.62 -12.15 9.84
CA GLY A 121 7.73 -10.70 9.64
C GLY A 121 6.39 -10.07 9.24
N TYR A 122 5.66 -10.70 8.33
CA TYR A 122 4.31 -10.28 7.91
C TYR A 122 3.27 -10.36 9.03
N ARG A 123 3.41 -11.30 9.97
CA ARG A 123 2.51 -11.43 11.12
C ARG A 123 2.91 -10.57 12.32
N SER A 124 4.06 -9.89 12.24
CA SER A 124 4.59 -9.06 13.32
C SER A 124 3.86 -7.72 13.46
N THR A 125 4.29 -6.92 14.45
CA THR A 125 3.82 -5.54 14.64
C THR A 125 4.12 -4.63 13.44
N LEU A 126 5.08 -4.99 12.59
CA LEU A 126 5.44 -4.24 11.38
C LEU A 126 4.31 -4.20 10.34
N MET A 127 3.52 -5.26 10.24
CA MET A 127 2.46 -5.42 9.22
C MET A 127 1.06 -5.60 9.85
N HIS A 128 0.92 -5.15 11.10
CA HIS A 128 -0.15 -5.55 12.03
C HIS A 128 -1.57 -5.11 11.65
N LEU A 129 -1.78 -4.27 10.65
CA LEU A 129 -3.11 -3.75 10.33
C LEU A 129 -4.12 -4.89 10.04
N ASN A 130 -3.66 -5.95 9.37
CA ASN A 130 -4.46 -7.16 9.05
C ASN A 130 -4.71 -8.09 10.23
N LEU A 131 -3.91 -8.00 11.28
CA LEU A 131 -3.96 -8.87 12.47
C LEU A 131 -4.27 -8.09 13.74
N SER A 132 -4.68 -6.83 13.61
CA SER A 132 -5.00 -6.01 14.76
C SER A 132 -6.12 -6.70 15.56
N PRO A 133 -5.99 -6.81 16.89
CA PRO A 133 -7.01 -7.44 17.72
C PRO A 133 -8.41 -6.85 17.49
N GLY A 134 -8.47 -5.53 17.20
CA GLY A 134 -9.70 -4.85 16.81
C GLY A 134 -10.33 -5.38 15.52
N LEU A 135 -9.55 -5.48 14.43
CA LEU A 135 -10.05 -6.02 13.17
C LEU A 135 -10.44 -7.50 13.28
N LEU A 136 -9.63 -8.30 13.96
CA LEU A 136 -9.93 -9.72 14.20
C LEU A 136 -11.22 -9.90 15.01
N ARG A 137 -11.44 -9.03 16.02
CA ARG A 137 -12.69 -9.00 16.79
C ARG A 137 -13.88 -8.62 15.92
N VAL A 138 -13.74 -7.60 15.05
CA VAL A 138 -14.81 -7.20 14.12
C VAL A 138 -15.13 -8.33 13.14
N LYS A 139 -14.13 -8.96 12.52
CA LYS A 139 -14.32 -10.11 11.62
C LYS A 139 -15.08 -11.25 12.31
N LYS A 140 -14.66 -11.61 13.54
CA LYS A 140 -15.33 -12.62 14.35
C LYS A 140 -16.79 -12.27 14.63
N LEU A 141 -17.07 -11.02 15.02
CA LEU A 141 -18.43 -10.56 15.30
C LEU A 141 -19.31 -10.49 14.03
N ALA A 142 -18.69 -10.26 12.87
CA ALA A 142 -19.36 -10.20 11.57
C ALA A 142 -19.54 -11.58 10.89
N GLY A 143 -19.06 -12.67 11.50
CA GLY A 143 -19.11 -14.02 10.91
C GLY A 143 -18.17 -14.20 9.69
N LEU A 144 -17.20 -13.30 9.52
CA LEU A 144 -16.22 -13.36 8.44
C LEU A 144 -15.00 -14.18 8.92
N LYS A 145 -14.62 -15.20 8.15
CA LYS A 145 -13.40 -15.99 8.39
C LYS A 145 -12.14 -15.21 8.01
#